data_AF-A0A924NA33-F1
#
_entry.id   AF-A0A924NA33-F1
#
_cell.length_a   1.000
_cell.length_b   1.000
_cell.length_c   1.000
_cell.angle_alpha   90.00
_cell.angle_beta   90.00
_cell.angle_gamma   90.00
#
_symmetry.space_group_name_H-M   'P 1'
#
loop_
_entity.id
_entity.type
_entity.pdbx_description
1 polymer ?
#
loop_
_entity_poly.entity_id
_entity_poly.type
_entity_poly.pdbx_seq_one_letter_code
_entity_poly.pdbx_strand_id
1 'polypeptide(L)'
;TITPDEQRVQEFGLKKMWKSPNGTIRNILGGVIFREPIIMSNIPRLVPGWTKPIVVGRHAHGDQYKATDFKVKGPGTLTMTYTPDGGEPQTFEVAKYGPDGGVAMGMYNYNDSIRDFARASLTFGLQRNFPVYLSTKNTILKAYDGAFKDIFEQVFQDEFKSEFDAKGLTYKHRLIDDMVASALKWEGGYVWACKNYDGDVQSDIVAQGFGSLGLMTSVLLTPDGLTMEAEAAHGTVTRHYREHQKGKRTSTNPIASIFAWTRGLAHRGKLDNTPALIEFANALEAVCIEAVESGEMTKDLAMLIDAKAPYLNTEDFLDAIDRRLQAKMK
;
A
#
# COMPACT_ATOMS: atom_id res chain seq x y z
N THR A 1 6.53 -12.69 -0.29
CA THR A 1 6.80 -13.98 0.40
C THR A 1 5.57 -14.88 0.31
N ILE A 2 5.67 -16.18 0.64
CA ILE A 2 4.49 -17.07 0.75
C ILE A 2 3.89 -16.89 2.16
N THR A 3 2.60 -16.59 2.25
CA THR A 3 1.82 -16.79 3.48
C THR A 3 1.12 -18.14 3.34
N PRO A 4 1.50 -19.16 4.13
CA PRO A 4 1.04 -20.53 3.87
C PRO A 4 -0.43 -20.72 4.24
N ASP A 5 -1.15 -21.46 3.39
CA ASP A 5 -2.45 -22.09 3.65
C ASP A 5 -2.25 -23.62 3.83
N GLU A 6 -3.33 -24.39 3.95
CA GLU A 6 -3.28 -25.85 4.09
C GLU A 6 -2.51 -26.50 2.93
N GLN A 7 -2.71 -26.02 1.71
CA GLN A 7 -2.03 -26.53 0.53
C GLN A 7 -0.53 -26.28 0.59
N ARG A 8 -0.09 -25.11 1.06
CA ARG A 8 1.33 -24.77 1.23
C ARG A 8 1.97 -25.54 2.37
N VAL A 9 1.23 -25.81 3.44
CA VAL A 9 1.71 -26.67 4.53
C VAL A 9 2.05 -28.06 3.97
N GLN A 10 1.18 -28.63 3.15
CA GLN A 10 1.43 -29.91 2.51
C GLN A 10 2.57 -29.83 1.48
N GLU A 11 2.56 -28.82 0.60
CA GLU A 11 3.56 -28.66 -0.46
C GLU A 11 4.99 -28.59 0.09
N PHE A 12 5.20 -27.84 1.17
CA PHE A 12 6.53 -27.58 1.73
C PHE A 12 6.85 -28.41 2.97
N GLY A 13 5.96 -29.32 3.39
CA GLY A 13 6.13 -30.10 4.62
C GLY A 13 6.28 -29.22 5.87
N LEU A 14 5.48 -28.15 5.98
CA LEU A 14 5.63 -27.17 7.06
C LEU A 14 5.12 -27.75 8.39
N LYS A 15 5.81 -27.41 9.49
CA LYS A 15 5.40 -27.82 10.85
C LYS A 15 4.03 -27.26 11.27
N LYS A 16 3.65 -26.10 10.73
CA LYS A 16 2.36 -25.42 10.96
C LYS A 16 2.12 -24.37 9.88
N MET A 17 0.89 -23.87 9.83
CA MET A 17 0.51 -22.71 9.05
C MET A 17 1.07 -21.44 9.72
N TRP A 18 2.22 -20.97 9.23
CA TRP A 18 2.89 -19.79 9.77
C TRP A 18 2.13 -18.50 9.43
N LYS A 19 2.19 -17.52 10.34
CA LYS A 19 1.64 -16.18 10.09
C LYS A 19 2.39 -15.50 8.93
N SER A 20 1.73 -14.53 8.30
CA SER A 20 2.34 -13.71 7.24
C SER A 20 3.63 -13.02 7.75
N PRO A 21 4.77 -13.15 7.06
CA PRO A 21 5.98 -12.41 7.37
C PRO A 21 5.75 -10.89 7.30
N ASN A 22 5.04 -10.43 6.27
CA ASN A 22 4.72 -9.01 6.07
C ASN A 22 3.92 -8.49 7.27
N GLY A 23 2.86 -9.20 7.68
CA GLY A 23 2.07 -8.83 8.86
C GLY A 23 2.91 -8.82 10.15
N THR A 24 3.87 -9.73 10.29
CA THR A 24 4.76 -9.79 11.45
C THR A 24 5.70 -8.60 11.50
N ILE A 25 6.41 -8.32 10.40
CA ILE A 25 7.34 -7.18 10.28
C ILE A 25 6.61 -5.86 10.52
N ARG A 26 5.46 -5.65 9.86
CA ARG A 26 4.66 -4.43 10.00
C ARG A 26 4.16 -4.20 11.42
N ASN A 27 3.79 -5.27 12.14
CA ASN A 27 3.41 -5.16 13.55
C ASN A 27 4.59 -4.80 14.46
N ILE A 28 5.83 -5.17 14.11
CA ILE A 28 7.03 -4.86 14.88
C ILE A 28 7.51 -3.44 14.59
N LEU A 29 7.62 -3.08 13.32
CA LEU A 29 8.10 -1.76 12.90
C LEU A 29 7.06 -0.65 13.17
N GLY A 30 5.77 -0.99 13.12
CA GLY A 30 4.72 0.01 13.00
C GLY A 30 4.80 0.74 11.65
N GLY A 31 4.12 1.88 11.55
CA GLY A 31 4.21 2.75 10.38
C GLY A 31 3.12 2.54 9.32
N VAL A 32 3.36 3.14 8.16
CA VAL A 32 2.38 3.32 7.08
C VAL A 32 2.95 2.77 5.79
N ILE A 33 2.14 2.01 5.06
CA ILE A 33 2.53 1.47 3.75
C ILE A 33 2.10 2.45 2.68
N PHE A 34 3.06 3.05 1.99
CA PHE A 34 2.84 3.90 0.83
C PHE A 34 2.99 3.08 -0.43
N ARG A 35 1.89 2.99 -1.19
CA ARG A 35 1.85 2.39 -2.51
C ARG A 35 1.75 3.48 -3.57
N GLU A 36 2.74 3.52 -4.46
CA GLU A 36 2.82 4.52 -5.52
C GLU A 36 3.04 3.87 -6.89
N PRO A 37 2.21 4.22 -7.91
CA PRO A 37 2.33 3.66 -9.24
C PRO A 37 3.57 4.17 -9.98
N ILE A 38 4.15 3.30 -10.80
CA ILE A 38 5.24 3.61 -11.73
C ILE A 38 4.60 3.98 -13.07
N ILE A 39 4.68 5.26 -13.43
CA ILE A 39 4.04 5.77 -14.64
C ILE A 39 4.98 5.61 -15.83
N MET A 40 4.47 5.04 -16.91
CA MET A 40 5.13 4.92 -18.21
C MET A 40 4.20 5.52 -19.27
N SER A 41 4.74 6.34 -20.16
CA SER A 41 3.94 7.12 -21.12
C SER A 41 3.18 6.26 -22.13
N ASN A 42 3.73 5.09 -22.49
CA ASN A 42 3.16 4.17 -23.47
C ASN A 42 2.27 3.07 -22.88
N ILE A 43 2.09 3.03 -21.55
CA ILE A 43 1.17 2.11 -20.89
C ILE A 43 -0.19 2.80 -20.71
N PRO A 44 -1.27 2.28 -21.34
CA PRO A 44 -2.58 2.87 -21.20
C PRO A 44 -3.11 2.70 -19.79
N ARG A 45 -3.80 3.74 -19.30
CA ARG A 45 -4.45 3.79 -17.99
C ARG A 45 -5.94 3.51 -18.15
N LEU A 46 -6.53 2.81 -17.20
CA LEU A 46 -7.99 2.57 -17.20
C LEU A 46 -8.78 3.85 -16.90
N VAL A 47 -8.17 4.77 -16.15
CA VAL A 47 -8.70 6.13 -15.93
C VAL A 47 -7.75 7.10 -16.65
N PRO A 48 -8.06 7.53 -17.88
CA PRO A 48 -7.13 8.29 -18.73
C PRO A 48 -6.67 9.62 -18.12
N GLY A 49 -7.51 10.23 -17.27
CA GLY A 49 -7.22 11.49 -16.60
C GLY A 49 -6.11 11.42 -15.56
N TRP A 50 -5.71 10.23 -15.09
CA TRP A 50 -4.65 10.05 -14.10
C TRP A 50 -3.26 10.26 -14.72
N THR A 51 -2.85 11.52 -14.86
CA THR A 51 -1.55 11.90 -15.44
C THR A 51 -0.44 12.01 -14.40
N LYS A 52 -0.79 12.06 -13.10
CA LYS A 52 0.13 12.11 -11.95
C LYS A 52 -0.13 10.92 -11.02
N PRO A 53 0.86 10.48 -10.21
CA PRO A 53 0.67 9.31 -9.35
C PRO A 53 -0.32 9.60 -8.23
N ILE A 54 -1.14 8.60 -7.89
CA ILE A 54 -1.95 8.59 -6.66
C ILE A 54 -1.20 7.73 -5.66
N VAL A 55 -0.73 8.32 -4.56
CA VAL A 55 -0.04 7.56 -3.51
C VAL A 55 -1.07 7.13 -2.48
N VAL A 56 -1.24 5.82 -2.25
CA VAL A 56 -2.10 5.30 -1.18
C VAL A 56 -1.26 5.02 0.05
N GLY A 57 -1.49 5.78 1.13
CA GLY A 57 -0.89 5.55 2.45
C GLY A 57 -1.84 4.72 3.32
N ARG A 58 -1.56 3.43 3.48
CA ARG A 58 -2.39 2.50 4.25
C ARG A 58 -1.95 2.44 5.71
N HIS A 59 -2.90 2.68 6.62
CA HIS A 59 -2.72 2.43 8.06
C HIS A 59 -2.66 0.93 8.37
N ALA A 60 -1.47 0.36 8.50
CA ALA A 60 -1.27 -1.08 8.63
C ALA A 60 -1.52 -1.64 10.05
N HIS A 61 -2.51 -1.13 10.78
CA HIS A 61 -2.82 -1.54 12.16
C HIS A 61 -4.33 -1.63 12.42
N GLY A 62 -4.71 -2.53 13.34
CA GLY A 62 -6.07 -2.59 13.92
C GLY A 62 -7.17 -2.87 12.90
N ASP A 63 -8.36 -2.33 13.20
CA ASP A 63 -9.57 -2.43 12.40
C ASP A 63 -9.90 -3.91 12.06
N GLN A 64 -10.41 -4.19 10.86
CA GLN A 64 -10.80 -5.54 10.42
C GLN A 64 -9.66 -6.56 10.52
N TYR A 65 -8.39 -6.12 10.46
CA TYR A 65 -7.22 -7.00 10.42
C TYR A 65 -6.78 -7.49 11.82
N LYS A 66 -7.41 -6.96 12.88
CA LYS A 66 -7.28 -7.46 14.26
C LYS A 66 -8.66 -7.60 14.93
N ALA A 67 -9.69 -7.80 14.13
CA ALA A 67 -11.04 -8.02 14.63
C ALA A 67 -11.20 -9.43 15.23
N THR A 68 -12.21 -9.57 16.10
CA THR A 68 -12.74 -10.86 16.53
C THR A 68 -14.16 -10.98 15.96
N ASP A 69 -14.44 -12.08 15.27
CA ASP A 69 -15.73 -12.35 14.64
C ASP A 69 -16.25 -13.76 14.94
N PHE A 70 -17.57 -13.95 14.88
CA PHE A 70 -18.20 -15.24 15.11
C PHE A 70 -19.63 -15.32 14.54
N LYS A 71 -20.13 -16.55 14.38
CA LYS A 71 -21.52 -16.84 14.01
C LYS A 71 -22.41 -16.89 15.26
N VAL A 72 -23.53 -16.18 15.22
CA VAL A 72 -24.59 -16.22 16.23
C VAL A 72 -25.63 -17.25 15.77
N LYS A 73 -25.85 -18.31 16.55
CA LYS A 73 -26.64 -19.49 16.10
C LYS A 73 -28.16 -19.35 16.26
N GLY A 74 -28.65 -18.33 16.94
CA GLY A 74 -30.07 -18.19 17.27
C GLY A 74 -30.35 -16.90 18.05
N PRO A 75 -31.55 -16.78 18.65
CA PRO A 75 -31.99 -15.52 19.24
C PRO A 75 -31.22 -15.19 20.52
N GLY A 76 -30.92 -13.91 20.72
CA GLY A 76 -30.14 -13.46 21.87
C GLY A 76 -29.74 -11.99 21.80
N THR A 77 -29.27 -11.42 22.91
CA THR A 77 -28.73 -10.05 22.95
C THR A 77 -27.21 -10.11 22.89
N LEU A 78 -26.62 -9.35 21.98
CA LEU A 78 -25.19 -9.13 21.91
C LEU A 78 -24.86 -7.79 22.56
N THR A 79 -23.91 -7.82 23.49
CA THR A 79 -23.36 -6.64 24.15
C THR A 79 -21.86 -6.51 23.88
N MET A 80 -21.37 -5.29 23.98
CA MET A 80 -19.94 -4.97 24.02
C MET A 80 -19.64 -4.36 25.39
N THR A 81 -18.64 -4.89 26.08
CA THR A 81 -18.27 -4.44 27.42
C THR A 81 -16.80 -4.01 27.46
N TYR A 82 -16.55 -2.81 27.98
CA TYR A 82 -15.21 -2.30 28.28
C TYR A 82 -15.05 -2.16 29.80
N THR A 83 -14.04 -2.81 30.37
CA THR A 83 -13.72 -2.71 31.79
C THR A 83 -12.43 -1.91 31.96
N PRO A 84 -12.47 -0.67 32.46
CA PRO A 84 -11.27 0.09 32.74
C PRO A 84 -10.52 -0.50 33.94
N ASP A 85 -9.20 -0.40 33.92
CA ASP A 85 -8.38 -0.78 35.08
C ASP A 85 -8.75 0.08 36.29
N GLY A 86 -9.22 -0.56 37.36
CA GLY A 86 -9.64 0.11 38.59
C GLY A 86 -10.98 0.84 38.53
N GLY A 87 -11.81 0.59 37.50
CA GLY A 87 -13.15 1.18 37.40
C GLY A 87 -14.24 0.19 37.00
N GLU A 88 -15.49 0.67 36.97
CA GLU A 88 -16.66 -0.15 36.68
C GLU A 88 -16.80 -0.47 35.18
N PRO A 89 -17.24 -1.69 34.82
CA PRO A 89 -17.51 -2.06 33.43
C PRO A 89 -18.58 -1.20 32.77
N GLN A 90 -18.31 -0.77 31.54
CA GLN A 90 -19.25 -0.09 30.65
C GLN A 90 -19.80 -1.10 29.65
N THR A 91 -21.11 -1.30 29.60
CA THR A 91 -21.75 -2.25 28.68
C THR A 91 -22.69 -1.54 27.73
N PHE A 92 -22.57 -1.87 26.44
CA PHE A 92 -23.35 -1.33 25.35
C PHE A 92 -24.10 -2.45 24.64
N GLU A 93 -25.41 -2.34 24.48
CA GLU A 93 -26.17 -3.26 23.62
C GLU A 93 -25.82 -2.98 22.16
N VAL A 94 -25.34 -4.01 21.43
CA VAL A 94 -24.96 -3.90 20.02
C VAL A 94 -26.12 -4.32 19.12
N ALA A 95 -26.76 -5.44 19.42
CA ALA A 95 -27.84 -5.99 18.62
C ALA A 95 -28.69 -6.99 19.43
N LYS A 96 -29.95 -7.15 18.99
CA LYS A 96 -30.83 -8.26 19.38
C LYS A 96 -31.06 -9.16 18.17
N TYR A 97 -30.56 -10.39 18.25
CA TYR A 97 -30.71 -11.40 17.22
C TYR A 97 -32.05 -12.12 17.35
N GLY A 98 -32.67 -12.40 16.20
CA GLY A 98 -33.86 -13.23 16.08
C GLY A 98 -33.54 -14.72 15.92
N PRO A 99 -34.57 -15.55 15.63
CA PRO A 99 -34.43 -17.00 15.49
C PRO A 99 -33.38 -17.45 14.47
N ASP A 100 -33.21 -16.69 13.39
CA ASP A 100 -32.27 -17.01 12.30
C ASP A 100 -30.79 -16.71 12.65
N GLY A 101 -30.52 -16.17 13.85
CA GLY A 101 -29.16 -15.84 14.28
C GLY A 101 -28.52 -14.75 13.42
N GLY A 102 -27.22 -14.86 13.17
CA GLY A 102 -26.48 -13.90 12.35
C GLY A 102 -24.96 -14.01 12.50
N VAL A 103 -24.27 -12.89 12.30
CA VAL A 103 -22.83 -12.74 12.53
C VAL A 103 -22.56 -11.50 13.36
N ALA A 104 -21.46 -11.51 14.10
CA ALA A 104 -21.02 -10.41 14.95
C ALA A 104 -19.51 -10.21 14.77
N MET A 105 -19.05 -8.97 14.93
CA MET A 105 -17.63 -8.66 15.03
C MET A 105 -17.37 -7.49 15.97
N GLY A 106 -16.18 -7.45 16.55
CA GLY A 106 -15.63 -6.30 17.26
C GLY A 106 -14.23 -5.96 16.74
N MET A 107 -13.92 -4.68 16.61
CA MET A 107 -12.61 -4.19 16.16
C MET A 107 -12.17 -2.97 16.99
N TYR A 108 -10.89 -2.65 16.93
CA TYR A 108 -10.30 -1.55 17.70
C TYR A 108 -9.13 -0.90 16.95
N ASN A 109 -8.77 0.30 17.42
CA ASN A 109 -7.51 0.95 17.11
C ASN A 109 -6.99 1.72 18.34
N TYR A 110 -5.75 2.19 18.27
CA TYR A 110 -5.13 2.98 19.33
C TYR A 110 -4.86 4.40 18.85
N ASN A 111 -5.12 5.40 19.70
CA ASN A 111 -4.85 6.81 19.37
C ASN A 111 -3.40 7.05 18.96
N ASP A 112 -2.44 6.38 19.62
CA ASP A 112 -1.02 6.51 19.29
C ASP A 112 -0.72 5.96 17.89
N SER A 113 -1.32 4.83 17.52
CA SER A 113 -1.19 4.26 16.18
C SER A 113 -1.78 5.17 15.10
N ILE A 114 -2.89 5.85 15.40
CA ILE A 114 -3.52 6.83 14.49
C ILE A 114 -2.63 8.08 14.35
N ARG A 115 -2.03 8.54 15.45
CA ARG A 115 -1.13 9.70 15.45
C ARG A 115 0.13 9.43 14.62
N ASP A 116 0.70 8.24 14.77
CA ASP A 116 1.84 7.77 13.99
C ASP A 116 1.49 7.67 12.50
N PHE A 117 0.28 7.21 12.17
CA PHE A 117 -0.24 7.20 10.81
C PHE A 117 -0.37 8.61 10.23
N ALA A 118 -0.85 9.58 11.01
CA ALA A 118 -0.93 10.98 10.59
C ALA A 118 0.46 11.56 10.27
N ARG A 119 1.41 11.42 11.21
CA ARG A 119 2.78 11.92 11.06
C ARG A 119 3.49 11.34 9.85
N ALA A 120 3.43 10.01 9.68
CA ALA A 120 4.05 9.36 8.53
C ALA A 120 3.41 9.83 7.21
N SER A 121 2.09 9.97 7.15
CA SER A 121 1.37 10.42 5.93
C SER A 121 1.70 11.87 5.56
N LEU A 122 1.76 12.77 6.55
CA LEU A 122 2.11 14.18 6.37
C LEU A 122 3.59 14.35 6.01
N THR A 123 4.48 13.61 6.65
CA THR A 123 5.92 13.56 6.33
C THR A 123 6.13 13.09 4.89
N PHE A 124 5.47 12.01 4.48
CA PHE A 124 5.56 11.52 3.10
C PHE A 124 5.04 12.57 2.10
N GLY A 125 3.92 13.25 2.42
CA GLY A 125 3.40 14.37 1.64
C GLY A 125 4.44 15.49 1.44
N LEU A 126 5.12 15.92 2.50
CA LEU A 126 6.19 16.93 2.44
C LEU A 126 7.39 16.49 1.59
N GLN A 127 7.79 15.22 1.72
CA GLN A 127 8.90 14.64 0.97
C GLN A 127 8.58 14.53 -0.52
N ARG A 128 7.35 14.15 -0.88
CA ARG A 128 6.90 14.09 -2.28
C ARG A 128 6.44 15.43 -2.84
N ASN A 129 6.34 16.46 -2.00
CA ASN A 129 5.76 17.75 -2.33
C ASN A 129 4.29 17.64 -2.81
N PHE A 130 3.50 16.80 -2.14
CA PHE A 130 2.10 16.51 -2.47
C PHE A 130 1.14 16.93 -1.34
N PRO A 131 -0.08 17.38 -1.66
CA PRO A 131 -1.14 17.53 -0.67
C PRO A 131 -1.57 16.15 -0.13
N VAL A 132 -2.12 16.14 1.09
CA VAL A 132 -2.54 14.93 1.80
C VAL A 132 -4.05 14.94 2.03
N TYR A 133 -4.71 13.82 1.74
CA TYR A 133 -6.13 13.61 1.97
C TYR A 133 -6.35 12.41 2.87
N LEU A 134 -7.00 12.61 4.02
CA LEU A 134 -7.53 11.51 4.84
C LEU A 134 -8.99 11.25 4.45
N SER A 135 -9.36 10.00 4.26
CA SER A 135 -10.75 9.61 4.05
C SER A 135 -11.30 8.72 5.17
N THR A 136 -12.49 9.05 5.67
CA THR A 136 -13.21 8.22 6.66
C THR A 136 -14.74 8.24 6.43
N LYS A 137 -15.52 7.56 7.26
CA LYS A 137 -16.98 7.64 7.31
C LYS A 137 -17.49 8.17 8.66
N ASN A 138 -16.87 9.24 9.17
CA ASN A 138 -17.15 9.82 10.49
C ASN A 138 -18.59 10.33 10.69
N THR A 139 -19.37 10.56 9.63
CA THR A 139 -20.80 10.86 9.77
C THR A 139 -21.60 9.67 10.34
N ILE A 140 -21.14 8.44 10.08
CA ILE A 140 -21.71 7.18 10.55
C ILE A 140 -20.97 6.68 11.79
N LEU A 141 -19.65 6.50 11.68
CA LEU A 141 -18.80 6.06 12.79
C LEU A 141 -18.30 7.25 13.60
N LYS A 142 -19.23 7.94 14.28
CA LYS A 142 -18.98 9.25 14.91
C LYS A 142 -17.80 9.26 15.89
N ALA A 143 -17.71 8.25 16.76
CA ALA A 143 -16.61 8.13 17.70
C ALA A 143 -15.35 7.55 17.03
N TYR A 144 -15.48 6.40 16.37
CA TYR A 144 -14.33 5.66 15.82
C TYR A 144 -13.62 6.42 14.70
N ASP A 145 -14.33 6.82 13.66
CA ASP A 145 -13.76 7.56 12.53
C ASP A 145 -13.62 9.05 12.85
N GLY A 146 -14.35 9.55 13.85
CA GLY A 146 -14.12 10.88 14.43
C GLY A 146 -12.73 11.00 15.04
N ALA A 147 -12.28 9.99 15.78
CA ALA A 147 -10.93 9.97 16.35
C ALA A 147 -9.84 10.08 15.29
N PHE A 148 -9.97 9.38 14.15
CA PHE A 148 -9.03 9.51 13.02
C PHE A 148 -8.98 10.94 12.49
N LYS A 149 -10.17 11.53 12.23
CA LYS A 149 -10.28 12.90 11.73
C LYS A 149 -9.63 13.89 12.69
N ASP A 150 -10.00 13.82 13.97
CA ASP A 150 -9.61 14.79 14.99
C ASP A 150 -8.11 14.69 15.29
N ILE A 151 -7.56 13.47 15.39
CA ILE A 151 -6.11 13.26 15.61
C ILE A 151 -5.30 13.75 14.42
N PHE A 152 -5.71 13.47 13.18
CA PHE A 152 -4.99 13.98 12.00
C PHE A 152 -5.02 15.51 11.93
N GLU A 153 -6.18 16.12 12.22
CA GLU A 153 -6.29 17.58 12.27
C GLU A 153 -5.35 18.16 13.32
N GLN A 154 -5.34 17.59 14.53
CA GLN A 154 -4.45 18.03 15.59
C GLN A 154 -2.98 17.93 15.19
N VAL A 155 -2.53 16.78 14.68
CA VAL A 155 -1.14 16.59 14.22
C VAL A 155 -0.80 17.59 13.11
N PHE A 156 -1.70 17.81 12.16
CA PHE A 156 -1.45 18.76 11.08
C PHE A 156 -1.26 20.18 11.61
N GLN A 157 -2.18 20.67 12.47
CA GLN A 157 -2.12 22.02 13.01
C GLN A 157 -0.89 22.23 13.90
N ASP A 158 -0.59 21.26 14.75
CA ASP A 158 0.47 21.39 15.76
C ASP A 158 1.88 21.18 15.18
N GLU A 159 2.03 20.29 14.19
CA GLU A 159 3.36 19.81 13.76
C GLU A 159 3.71 20.13 12.29
N PHE A 160 2.73 20.24 11.38
CA PHE A 160 3.00 20.26 9.92
C PHE A 160 2.52 21.52 9.20
N LYS A 161 1.61 22.29 9.79
CA LYS A 161 0.92 23.39 9.10
C LYS A 161 1.89 24.43 8.51
N SER A 162 2.87 24.88 9.29
CA SER A 162 3.83 25.88 8.83
C SER A 162 4.65 25.41 7.62
N GLU A 163 5.08 24.16 7.61
CA GLU A 163 5.86 23.59 6.50
C GLU A 163 5.02 23.35 5.25
N PHE A 164 3.76 22.91 5.42
CA PHE A 164 2.82 22.77 4.32
C PHE A 164 2.49 24.11 3.68
N ASP A 165 2.19 25.13 4.50
CA ASP A 165 1.89 26.49 4.03
C ASP A 165 3.09 27.07 3.27
N ALA A 166 4.31 26.89 3.77
CA ALA A 166 5.53 27.35 3.11
C ALA A 166 5.77 26.73 1.73
N LYS A 167 5.27 25.51 1.49
CA LYS A 167 5.33 24.79 0.20
C LYS A 167 4.05 24.93 -0.63
N GLY A 168 3.03 25.66 -0.16
CA GLY A 168 1.73 25.78 -0.82
C GLY A 168 0.94 24.47 -0.88
N LEU A 169 1.20 23.55 0.05
CA LEU A 169 0.52 22.26 0.16
C LEU A 169 -0.66 22.34 1.14
N THR A 170 -1.55 21.35 1.08
CA THR A 170 -2.71 21.28 1.99
C THR A 170 -2.91 19.88 2.56
N TYR A 171 -3.42 19.81 3.78
CA TYR A 171 -4.09 18.63 4.33
C TYR A 171 -5.60 18.84 4.32
N LYS A 172 -6.38 17.81 3.95
CA LYS A 172 -7.85 17.83 4.04
C LYS A 172 -8.42 16.47 4.45
N HIS A 173 -9.41 16.49 5.32
CA HIS A 173 -10.30 15.35 5.55
C HIS A 173 -11.44 15.34 4.53
N ARG A 174 -11.82 14.14 4.05
CA ARG A 174 -13.01 13.90 3.21
C ARG A 174 -13.79 12.68 3.68
N LEU A 175 -15.08 12.65 3.35
CA LEU A 175 -15.83 11.40 3.43
C LEU A 175 -15.36 10.45 2.33
N ILE A 176 -15.25 9.16 2.64
CA ILE A 176 -14.68 8.15 1.72
C ILE A 176 -15.42 8.06 0.38
N ASP A 177 -16.75 8.23 0.37
CA ASP A 177 -17.57 8.26 -0.84
C ASP A 177 -17.30 9.47 -1.73
N ASP A 178 -17.09 10.64 -1.13
CA ASP A 178 -16.67 11.83 -1.88
C ASP A 178 -15.20 11.72 -2.36
N MET A 179 -14.33 11.09 -1.55
CA MET A 179 -12.93 10.88 -1.90
C MET A 179 -12.77 9.96 -3.11
N VAL A 180 -13.46 8.81 -3.16
CA VAL A 180 -13.38 7.90 -4.31
C VAL A 180 -13.93 8.55 -5.58
N ALA A 181 -15.01 9.35 -5.47
CA ALA A 181 -15.58 10.07 -6.61
C ALA A 181 -14.65 11.18 -7.11
N SER A 182 -13.96 11.87 -6.18
CA SER A 182 -12.95 12.88 -6.48
C SER A 182 -11.74 12.24 -7.15
N ALA A 183 -11.26 11.11 -6.65
CA ALA A 183 -10.10 10.39 -7.18
C ALA A 183 -10.27 10.01 -8.65
N LEU A 184 -11.48 9.61 -9.08
CA LEU A 184 -11.78 9.30 -10.48
C LEU A 184 -11.77 10.52 -11.41
N LYS A 185 -11.95 11.74 -10.87
CA LYS A 185 -12.04 12.99 -11.65
C LYS A 185 -10.75 13.79 -11.65
N TRP A 186 -9.95 13.68 -10.60
CA TRP A 186 -8.69 14.39 -10.46
C TRP A 186 -7.58 13.72 -11.26
N GLU A 187 -6.52 14.47 -11.54
CA GLU A 187 -5.40 14.00 -12.34
C GLU A 187 -4.37 13.15 -11.56
N GLY A 188 -4.55 12.99 -10.25
CA GLY A 188 -3.55 12.44 -9.34
C GLY A 188 -2.68 13.52 -8.68
N GLY A 189 -1.49 13.15 -8.19
CA GLY A 189 -0.54 14.08 -7.57
C GLY A 189 -0.85 14.41 -6.11
N TYR A 190 -1.31 13.42 -5.35
CA TYR A 190 -1.64 13.57 -3.93
C TYR A 190 -1.37 12.28 -3.16
N VAL A 191 -1.22 12.42 -1.83
CA VAL A 191 -1.23 11.28 -0.90
C VAL A 191 -2.64 11.09 -0.39
N TRP A 192 -3.17 9.89 -0.57
CA TRP A 192 -4.44 9.44 -0.02
C TRP A 192 -4.15 8.56 1.20
N ALA A 193 -4.26 9.16 2.38
CA ALA A 193 -4.19 8.45 3.65
C ALA A 193 -5.50 7.67 3.86
N CYS A 194 -5.39 6.35 3.82
CA CYS A 194 -6.50 5.42 3.96
C CYS A 194 -6.40 4.64 5.27
N LYS A 195 -7.56 4.43 5.91
CA LYS A 195 -7.70 3.40 6.96
C LYS A 195 -7.31 2.02 6.41
N ASN A 196 -7.10 1.06 7.31
CA ASN A 196 -6.46 -0.21 6.95
C ASN A 196 -7.17 -0.93 5.78
N TYR A 197 -8.50 -1.10 5.88
CA TYR A 197 -9.30 -1.76 4.85
C TYR A 197 -9.40 -0.94 3.56
N ASP A 198 -9.66 0.36 3.67
CA ASP A 198 -9.74 1.25 2.52
C ASP A 198 -8.41 1.27 1.74
N GLY A 199 -7.28 1.27 2.44
CA GLY A 199 -5.96 1.30 1.84
C GLY A 199 -5.63 -0.01 1.12
N ASP A 200 -6.10 -1.15 1.64
CA ASP A 200 -5.97 -2.45 0.97
C ASP A 200 -6.72 -2.42 -0.37
N VAL A 201 -8.02 -2.10 -0.36
CA VAL A 201 -8.87 -2.10 -1.55
C VAL A 201 -8.45 -1.03 -2.56
N GLN A 202 -8.27 0.22 -2.11
CA GLN A 202 -8.01 1.34 -3.02
C GLN A 202 -6.62 1.27 -3.64
N SER A 203 -5.62 0.71 -2.94
CA SER A 203 -4.29 0.55 -3.54
C SER A 203 -4.27 -0.43 -4.71
N ASP A 204 -5.08 -1.49 -4.66
CA ASP A 204 -5.23 -2.44 -5.78
C ASP A 204 -5.99 -1.80 -6.95
N ILE A 205 -7.03 -1.00 -6.69
CA ILE A 205 -7.75 -0.24 -7.71
C ILE A 205 -6.80 0.76 -8.39
N VAL A 206 -6.02 1.51 -7.61
CA VAL A 206 -5.02 2.44 -8.15
C VAL A 206 -4.00 1.68 -8.98
N ALA A 207 -3.42 0.58 -8.49
CA ALA A 207 -2.45 -0.21 -9.23
C ALA A 207 -2.99 -0.70 -10.57
N GLN A 208 -4.20 -1.25 -10.58
CA GLN A 208 -4.83 -1.73 -11.80
C GLN A 208 -5.21 -0.58 -12.74
N GLY A 209 -5.62 0.58 -12.20
CA GLY A 209 -5.95 1.76 -12.99
C GLY A 209 -4.74 2.40 -13.67
N PHE A 210 -3.55 2.23 -13.10
CA PHE A 210 -2.26 2.60 -13.71
C PHE A 210 -1.65 1.50 -14.60
N GLY A 211 -2.32 0.35 -14.75
CA GLY A 211 -1.99 -0.67 -15.74
C GLY A 211 -1.81 -2.08 -15.15
N SER A 212 -0.84 -2.25 -14.24
CA SER A 212 -0.48 -3.57 -13.69
C SER A 212 -0.02 -3.45 -12.24
N LEU A 213 -0.29 -4.49 -11.43
CA LEU A 213 0.31 -4.64 -10.09
C LEU A 213 1.86 -4.67 -10.14
N GLY A 214 2.45 -5.04 -11.28
CA GLY A 214 3.90 -4.97 -11.51
C GLY A 214 4.45 -3.54 -11.62
N LEU A 215 3.58 -2.54 -11.78
CA LEU A 215 3.91 -1.12 -11.86
C LEU A 215 3.55 -0.38 -10.56
N MET A 216 3.70 -1.03 -9.41
CA MET A 216 3.40 -0.45 -8.11
C MET A 216 4.58 -0.65 -7.16
N THR A 217 5.09 0.45 -6.61
CA THR A 217 6.05 0.43 -5.51
C THR A 217 5.31 0.26 -4.18
N SER A 218 5.97 -0.32 -3.18
CA SER A 218 5.44 -0.42 -1.82
C SER A 218 6.55 -0.15 -0.82
N VAL A 219 6.40 0.91 -0.02
CA VAL A 219 7.34 1.23 1.05
C VAL A 219 6.59 1.41 2.37
N LEU A 220 7.01 0.69 3.39
CA LEU A 220 6.64 0.99 4.76
C LEU A 220 7.60 2.03 5.31
N LEU A 221 7.06 3.10 5.89
CA LEU A 221 7.84 4.15 6.54
C LEU A 221 7.34 4.36 7.97
N THR A 222 8.28 4.44 8.91
CA THR A 222 7.99 4.79 10.31
C THR A 222 7.73 6.29 10.47
N PRO A 223 7.07 6.73 11.56
CA PRO A 223 6.70 8.13 11.76
C PRO A 223 7.88 9.12 11.79
N ASP A 224 9.05 8.67 12.23
CA ASP A 224 10.30 9.44 12.25
C ASP A 224 10.91 9.63 10.84
N GLY A 225 10.40 8.94 9.83
CA GLY A 225 10.93 8.95 8.47
C GLY A 225 12.31 8.28 8.32
N LEU A 226 12.83 7.60 9.36
CA LEU A 226 14.17 7.00 9.35
C LEU A 226 14.16 5.53 8.99
N THR A 227 13.25 4.75 9.56
CA THR A 227 13.16 3.31 9.29
C THR A 227 12.23 3.07 8.11
N MET A 228 12.75 2.39 7.08
CA MET A 228 11.99 2.06 5.89
C MET A 228 12.16 0.59 5.52
N GLU A 229 11.06 -0.04 5.13
CA GLU A 229 11.05 -1.34 4.47
C GLU A 229 10.46 -1.16 3.07
N ALA A 230 11.15 -1.66 2.04
CA ALA A 230 10.72 -1.56 0.65
C ALA A 230 10.48 -2.96 0.10
N GLU A 231 9.33 -3.16 -0.52
CA GLU A 231 8.92 -4.43 -1.13
C GLU A 231 8.21 -4.22 -2.48
N ALA A 232 8.10 -5.29 -3.26
CA ALA A 232 7.16 -5.32 -4.36
C ALA A 232 5.73 -5.42 -3.81
N ALA A 233 4.77 -4.69 -4.40
CA ALA A 233 3.38 -4.75 -3.95
C ALA A 233 2.69 -6.11 -4.20
N HIS A 234 3.26 -6.95 -5.08
CA HIS A 234 2.70 -8.23 -5.50
C HIS A 234 3.27 -9.45 -4.74
N GLY A 235 2.60 -10.60 -4.86
CA GLY A 235 3.03 -11.88 -4.29
C GLY A 235 4.16 -12.57 -5.08
N THR A 236 4.40 -13.85 -4.79
CA THR A 236 5.50 -14.64 -5.37
C THR A 236 5.27 -15.14 -6.81
N VAL A 237 4.18 -14.71 -7.46
CA VAL A 237 3.82 -15.10 -8.83
C VAL A 237 3.85 -16.63 -9.05
N THR A 238 3.27 -17.39 -8.11
CA THR A 238 3.35 -18.87 -8.08
C THR A 238 3.02 -19.52 -9.42
N ARG A 239 2.03 -19.00 -10.17
CA ARG A 239 1.67 -19.53 -11.49
C ARG A 239 2.85 -19.54 -12.46
N HIS A 240 3.63 -18.46 -12.50
CA HIS A 240 4.82 -18.40 -13.36
C HIS A 240 5.92 -19.32 -12.82
N TYR A 241 6.10 -19.37 -11.50
CA TYR A 241 7.03 -20.31 -10.88
C TYR A 241 6.75 -21.77 -11.27
N ARG A 242 5.47 -22.19 -11.37
CA ARG A 242 5.13 -23.54 -11.84
C ARG A 242 5.50 -23.82 -13.29
N GLU A 243 5.43 -22.84 -14.17
CA GLU A 243 5.88 -23.02 -15.55
C GLU A 243 7.42 -23.03 -15.63
N HIS A 244 8.09 -22.19 -14.83
CA HIS A 244 9.53 -22.21 -14.67
C HIS A 244 10.05 -23.57 -14.16
N GLN A 245 9.39 -24.18 -13.17
CA GLN A 245 9.72 -25.54 -12.68
C GLN A 245 9.62 -26.63 -13.76
N LYS A 246 8.85 -26.39 -14.84
CA LYS A 246 8.75 -27.29 -16.00
C LYS A 246 9.79 -26.99 -17.08
N GLY A 247 10.75 -26.09 -16.82
CA GLY A 247 11.75 -25.64 -17.79
C GLY A 247 11.21 -24.67 -18.86
N LYS A 248 10.00 -24.12 -18.69
CA LYS A 248 9.42 -23.18 -19.65
C LYS A 248 9.83 -21.76 -19.33
N ARG A 249 10.11 -20.97 -20.38
CA ARG A 249 10.32 -19.51 -20.23
C ARG A 249 9.03 -18.85 -19.70
N THR A 250 9.19 -17.87 -18.84
CA THR A 250 8.09 -17.06 -18.29
C THR A 250 8.26 -15.62 -18.73
N SER A 251 7.24 -14.78 -18.58
CA SER A 251 7.36 -13.34 -18.77
C SER A 251 6.84 -12.67 -17.50
N THR A 252 7.67 -12.68 -16.46
CA THR A 252 7.38 -12.14 -15.15
C THR A 252 8.01 -10.75 -15.05
N ASN A 253 7.20 -9.74 -14.76
CA ASN A 253 7.64 -8.36 -14.63
C ASN A 253 8.51 -8.17 -13.36
N PRO A 254 9.81 -7.81 -13.48
CA PRO A 254 10.69 -7.62 -12.34
C PRO A 254 10.68 -6.18 -11.78
N ILE A 255 9.98 -5.24 -12.42
CA ILE A 255 10.14 -3.80 -12.16
C ILE A 255 9.83 -3.44 -10.71
N ALA A 256 8.70 -3.89 -10.15
CA ALA A 256 8.39 -3.64 -8.73
C ALA A 256 9.46 -4.21 -7.77
N SER A 257 10.09 -5.34 -8.13
CA SER A 257 11.17 -5.93 -7.32
C SER A 257 12.47 -5.13 -7.44
N ILE A 258 12.80 -4.62 -8.62
CA ILE A 258 13.93 -3.70 -8.82
C ILE A 258 13.70 -2.39 -8.06
N PHE A 259 12.49 -1.85 -8.12
CA PHE A 259 12.14 -0.62 -7.40
C PHE A 259 12.20 -0.80 -5.88
N ALA A 260 11.90 -1.99 -5.35
CA ALA A 260 12.10 -2.27 -3.93
C ALA A 260 13.59 -2.11 -3.53
N TRP A 261 14.51 -2.62 -4.35
CA TRP A 261 15.96 -2.42 -4.17
C TRP A 261 16.34 -0.95 -4.27
N THR A 262 15.99 -0.28 -5.36
CA THR A 262 16.41 1.11 -5.60
C THR A 262 15.86 2.06 -4.54
N ARG A 263 14.61 1.87 -4.10
CA ARG A 263 14.03 2.66 -3.00
C ARG A 263 14.83 2.47 -1.71
N GLY A 264 15.15 1.23 -1.35
CA GLY A 264 16.01 0.92 -0.20
C GLY A 264 17.40 1.56 -0.29
N LEU A 265 18.06 1.45 -1.46
CA LEU A 265 19.39 2.03 -1.70
C LEU A 265 19.36 3.56 -1.67
N ALA A 266 18.37 4.19 -2.29
CA ALA A 266 18.20 5.64 -2.27
C ALA A 266 17.96 6.15 -0.84
N HIS A 267 17.15 5.45 -0.05
CA HIS A 267 16.93 5.79 1.36
C HIS A 267 18.21 5.63 2.19
N ARG A 268 18.94 4.53 2.01
CA ARG A 268 20.25 4.33 2.64
C ARG A 268 21.23 5.44 2.27
N GLY A 269 21.29 5.81 0.99
CA GLY A 269 22.12 6.89 0.47
C GLY A 269 21.76 8.25 1.08
N LYS A 270 20.47 8.53 1.32
CA LYS A 270 20.05 9.74 2.04
C LYS A 270 20.55 9.74 3.49
N LEU A 271 20.35 8.63 4.21
CA LEU A 271 20.77 8.51 5.61
C LEU A 271 22.28 8.61 5.79
N ASP A 272 23.07 8.07 4.85
CA ASP A 272 24.53 8.12 4.86
C ASP A 272 25.13 9.36 4.17
N ASN A 273 24.29 10.25 3.63
CA ASN A 273 24.71 11.36 2.77
C ASN A 273 25.69 10.89 1.66
N THR A 274 25.28 9.86 0.90
CA THR A 274 26.04 9.24 -0.20
C THR A 274 25.31 9.46 -1.54
N PRO A 275 25.52 10.61 -2.22
CA PRO A 275 24.79 10.97 -3.44
C PRO A 275 24.94 9.96 -4.58
N ALA A 276 26.13 9.37 -4.76
CA ALA A 276 26.40 8.39 -5.81
C ALA A 276 25.48 7.15 -5.73
N LEU A 277 25.08 6.75 -4.51
CA LEU A 277 24.15 5.63 -4.33
C LEU A 277 22.72 6.00 -4.73
N ILE A 278 22.33 7.26 -4.47
CA ILE A 278 21.03 7.81 -4.89
C ILE A 278 20.99 7.94 -6.41
N GLU A 279 22.07 8.43 -7.02
CA GLU A 279 22.20 8.55 -8.48
C GLU A 279 22.11 7.18 -9.16
N PHE A 280 22.81 6.17 -8.65
CA PHE A 280 22.69 4.79 -9.15
C PHE A 280 21.26 4.25 -9.06
N ALA A 281 20.60 4.43 -7.91
CA ALA A 281 19.22 3.99 -7.72
C ALA A 281 18.26 4.67 -8.71
N ASN A 282 18.39 5.99 -8.90
CA ASN A 282 17.59 6.75 -9.85
C ASN A 282 17.88 6.35 -11.31
N ALA A 283 19.16 6.07 -11.65
CA ALA A 283 19.53 5.60 -12.97
C ALA A 283 18.88 4.24 -13.29
N LEU A 284 18.88 3.32 -12.31
CA LEU A 284 18.25 2.00 -12.45
C LEU A 284 16.73 2.08 -12.60
N GLU A 285 16.05 2.96 -11.84
CA GLU A 285 14.61 3.20 -12.03
C GLU A 285 14.32 3.76 -13.43
N ALA A 286 15.12 4.73 -13.88
CA ALA A 286 14.95 5.37 -15.18
C ALA A 286 15.15 4.38 -16.35
N VAL A 287 16.15 3.49 -16.30
CA VAL A 287 16.35 2.50 -17.37
C VAL A 287 15.22 1.47 -17.45
N CYS A 288 14.55 1.15 -16.33
CA CYS A 288 13.35 0.31 -16.36
C CYS A 288 12.21 0.98 -17.12
N ILE A 289 11.99 2.27 -16.89
CA ILE A 289 10.97 3.08 -17.58
C ILE A 289 11.34 3.21 -19.07
N GLU A 290 12.57 3.60 -19.38
CA GLU A 290 13.07 3.77 -20.75
C GLU A 290 13.00 2.47 -21.57
N ALA A 291 13.25 1.31 -20.94
CA ALA A 291 13.11 0.01 -21.60
C ALA A 291 11.67 -0.20 -22.08
N VAL A 292 10.70 -0.05 -21.17
CA VAL A 292 9.27 -0.22 -21.49
C VAL A 292 8.82 0.82 -22.51
N GLU A 293 9.18 2.09 -22.35
CA GLU A 293 8.79 3.17 -23.26
C GLU A 293 9.35 2.98 -24.68
N SER A 294 10.50 2.31 -24.81
CA SER A 294 11.08 1.95 -26.11
C SER A 294 10.48 0.68 -26.75
N GLY A 295 9.52 0.02 -26.08
CA GLY A 295 8.83 -1.17 -26.56
C GLY A 295 9.39 -2.51 -26.05
N GLU A 296 10.48 -2.50 -25.28
CA GLU A 296 11.01 -3.70 -24.62
C GLU A 296 10.28 -3.90 -23.28
N MET A 297 9.32 -4.81 -23.22
CA MET A 297 8.50 -5.01 -22.01
C MET A 297 8.06 -6.45 -21.80
N THR A 298 7.63 -6.79 -20.59
CA THR A 298 7.04 -8.09 -20.27
C THR A 298 5.59 -8.20 -20.73
N LYS A 299 5.09 -9.44 -20.78
CA LYS A 299 3.80 -9.80 -21.34
C LYS A 299 2.64 -9.09 -20.66
N ASP A 300 2.69 -8.91 -19.35
CA ASP A 300 1.64 -8.21 -18.61
C ASP A 300 1.43 -6.78 -19.12
N LEU A 301 2.51 -6.08 -19.48
CA LEU A 301 2.45 -4.71 -20.01
C LEU A 301 2.04 -4.69 -21.48
N ALA A 302 2.62 -5.58 -22.29
CA ALA A 302 2.31 -5.66 -23.71
C ALA A 302 0.81 -5.91 -23.97
N MET A 303 0.19 -6.79 -23.17
CA MET A 303 -1.24 -7.10 -23.28
C MET A 303 -2.17 -5.93 -22.93
N LEU A 304 -1.68 -4.90 -22.23
CA LEU A 304 -2.45 -3.67 -21.99
C LEU A 304 -2.47 -2.77 -23.23
N ILE A 305 -1.44 -2.82 -24.06
CA ILE A 305 -1.31 -2.03 -25.28
C ILE A 305 -2.11 -2.66 -26.43
N ASP A 306 -1.80 -3.91 -26.77
CA ASP A 306 -2.45 -4.67 -27.83
C ASP A 306 -2.24 -6.18 -27.62
N ALA A 307 -3.23 -7.01 -27.95
CA ALA A 307 -3.15 -8.47 -27.80
C ALA A 307 -2.04 -9.12 -28.64
N LYS A 308 -1.51 -8.43 -29.66
CA LYS A 308 -0.42 -8.86 -30.54
C LYS A 308 0.89 -8.12 -30.27
N ALA A 309 0.93 -7.23 -29.28
CA ALA A 309 2.15 -6.50 -28.94
C ALA A 309 3.28 -7.49 -28.60
N PRO A 310 4.49 -7.29 -29.14
CA PRO A 310 5.64 -8.13 -28.81
C PRO A 310 6.00 -7.95 -27.33
N TYR A 311 6.54 -9.00 -26.72
CA TYR A 311 7.02 -8.97 -25.35
C TYR A 311 8.26 -9.84 -25.17
N LEU A 312 9.03 -9.52 -24.15
CA LEU A 312 10.19 -10.28 -23.72
C LEU A 312 9.81 -11.27 -22.62
N ASN A 313 10.51 -12.39 -22.56
CA ASN A 313 10.49 -13.24 -21.37
C ASN A 313 11.30 -12.60 -20.24
N THR A 314 11.24 -13.19 -19.05
CA THR A 314 11.83 -12.68 -17.83
C THR A 314 13.33 -12.40 -17.98
N GLU A 315 14.08 -13.35 -18.55
CA GLU A 315 15.54 -13.22 -18.71
C GLU A 315 15.90 -12.16 -19.74
N ASP A 316 15.27 -12.18 -20.92
CA ASP A 316 15.56 -11.21 -21.99
C ASP A 316 15.22 -9.77 -21.56
N PHE A 317 14.20 -9.57 -20.72
CA PHE A 317 13.87 -8.25 -20.18
C PHE A 317 14.88 -7.78 -19.12
N LEU A 318 15.39 -8.68 -18.27
CA LEU A 318 16.47 -8.36 -17.33
C LEU A 318 17.76 -7.97 -18.07
N ASP A 319 18.10 -8.70 -19.15
CA ASP A 319 19.25 -8.38 -20.01
C ASP A 319 19.10 -7.00 -20.69
N ALA A 320 17.88 -6.65 -21.11
CA ALA A 320 17.58 -5.33 -21.67
C ALA A 320 17.80 -4.21 -20.64
N ILE A 321 17.41 -4.43 -19.39
CA ILE A 321 17.64 -3.48 -18.28
C ILE A 321 19.15 -3.35 -18.00
N ASP A 322 19.88 -4.46 -17.87
CA ASP A 322 21.34 -4.43 -17.60
C ASP A 322 22.09 -3.69 -18.72
N ARG A 323 21.83 -4.04 -19.99
CA ARG A 323 22.45 -3.37 -21.13
C ARG A 323 22.25 -1.84 -21.11
N ARG A 324 21.06 -1.38 -20.72
CA ARG A 324 20.75 0.06 -20.60
C ARG A 324 21.45 0.69 -19.41
N LEU A 325 21.48 0.01 -18.26
CA LEU A 325 22.20 0.49 -17.09
C LEU A 325 23.69 0.64 -17.37
N GLN A 326 24.32 -0.36 -17.98
CA GLN A 326 25.73 -0.32 -18.39
C GLN A 326 26.02 0.84 -19.34
N ALA A 327 25.09 1.16 -20.25
CA ALA A 327 25.25 2.30 -21.14
C ALA A 327 25.12 3.65 -20.42
N LYS A 328 24.23 3.73 -19.42
CA LYS A 328 23.93 4.96 -18.66
C LYS A 328 24.97 5.29 -17.58
N MET A 329 25.66 4.27 -17.05
CA MET A 329 26.65 4.39 -15.98
C MET A 329 28.10 4.47 -16.48
N LYS A 330 28.32 4.57 -17.80
CA LYS A 330 29.63 4.83 -18.42
C LYS A 330 29.97 6.31 -18.42
#